data_AF-A0A2W7PZU4-F1
#
_entry.id   AF-A0A2W7PZU4-F1
#
_cell.length_a   1.000
_cell.length_b   1.000
_cell.length_c   1.000
_cell.angle_alpha   90.00
_cell.angle_beta   90.00
_cell.angle_gamma   90.00
#
_symmetry.space_group_name_H-M   'P 1'
#
loop_
_entity.id
_entity.type
_entity.pdbx_description
1 polymer ?
#
loop_
_entity_poly.entity_id
_entity_poly.type
_entity_poly.pdbx_seq_one_letter_code
_entity_poly.pdbx_strand_id
1 'polypeptide(L)' 'MTHTATATPATPKLPANEPWGIWAAILFVIATLVTAVATLGVAGLVVVMVPAAIAMLVLLCFIVFG' A
#
# COMPACT_ATOMS: atom_id res chain seq x y z
N MET A 1 21.90 -9.28 -51.28
CA MET A 1 20.60 -8.76 -50.82
C MET A 1 20.71 -8.51 -49.33
N THR A 2 20.82 -7.25 -48.91
CA THR A 2 20.96 -6.84 -47.51
C THR A 2 19.58 -6.66 -46.90
N HIS A 3 19.21 -7.54 -45.95
CA HIS A 3 17.97 -7.41 -45.18
C HIS A 3 18.11 -6.23 -44.20
N THR A 4 17.37 -5.16 -44.44
CA THR A 4 17.22 -4.05 -43.49
C THR A 4 16.28 -4.53 -42.37
N ALA A 5 16.80 -4.69 -41.16
CA ALA A 5 15.97 -5.01 -39.99
C ALA A 5 15.06 -3.81 -39.67
N THR A 6 13.75 -4.00 -39.83
CA THR A 6 12.74 -3.03 -39.39
C THR A 6 12.81 -2.89 -37.87
N ALA A 7 13.29 -1.74 -37.38
CA ALA A 7 13.28 -1.43 -35.96
C ALA A 7 11.84 -1.16 -35.51
N THR A 8 11.21 -2.13 -34.84
CA THR A 8 9.92 -1.93 -34.17
C THR A 8 10.11 -0.90 -33.04
N PRO A 9 9.32 0.19 -32.97
CA PRO A 9 9.39 1.12 -31.86
C PRO A 9 8.97 0.39 -30.58
N ALA A 10 9.86 0.36 -29.58
CA ALA A 10 9.54 -0.20 -28.28
C ALA A 10 8.43 0.63 -27.62
N THR A 11 7.28 0.03 -27.37
CA THR A 11 6.22 0.61 -26.54
C THR A 11 6.80 1.05 -25.20
N PRO A 12 6.49 2.27 -24.70
CA PRO A 12 6.96 2.72 -23.39
C PRO A 12 6.57 1.70 -22.32
N LYS A 13 7.59 1.08 -21.71
CA LYS A 13 7.39 0.13 -20.62
C LYS A 13 6.82 0.93 -19.46
N LEU A 14 5.54 0.76 -19.14
CA LEU A 14 4.97 1.30 -17.90
C LEU A 14 5.94 0.94 -16.75
N PRO A 15 6.26 1.89 -15.85
CA PRO A 15 7.17 1.62 -14.74
C PRO A 15 6.68 0.36 -14.03
N ALA A 16 7.54 -0.64 -14.05
CA ALA A 16 7.15 -2.02 -13.93
C ALA A 16 6.73 -2.32 -12.50
N ASN A 17 5.43 -2.25 -12.17
CA ASN A 17 4.82 -2.88 -11.00
C ASN A 17 5.69 -2.84 -9.73
N GLU A 18 6.38 -1.71 -9.50
CA GLU A 18 7.38 -1.66 -8.44
C GLU A 18 6.61 -1.77 -7.12
N PRO A 19 7.06 -2.40 -6.05
CA PRO A 19 6.22 -2.57 -4.85
C PRO A 19 6.16 -1.29 -3.99
N TRP A 20 6.61 -0.13 -4.48
CA TRP A 20 6.80 1.11 -3.73
C TRP A 20 5.61 1.59 -2.88
N GLY A 21 4.41 1.72 -3.45
CA GLY A 21 3.17 1.98 -2.74
C GLY A 21 2.84 0.97 -1.63
N ILE A 22 3.15 -0.32 -1.81
CA ILE A 22 2.99 -1.32 -0.75
C ILE A 22 4.01 -1.05 0.38
N TRP A 23 5.27 -0.77 0.02
CA TRP A 23 6.29 -0.38 0.99
C TRP A 23 5.94 0.90 1.74
N ALA A 24 5.40 1.90 1.06
CA ALA A 24 4.97 3.16 1.66
C ALA A 24 3.82 2.94 2.66
N ALA A 25 2.83 2.11 2.31
CA ALA A 25 1.74 1.77 3.22
C ALA A 25 2.24 1.03 4.48
N ILE A 26 3.17 0.08 4.32
CA ILE A 26 3.77 -0.65 5.45
C ILE A 26 4.52 0.32 6.38
N LEU A 27 5.36 1.19 5.81
CA LEU A 27 6.12 2.17 6.61
C LEU A 27 5.21 3.15 7.34
N PHE A 28 4.11 3.56 6.72
CA PHE A 28 3.11 4.42 7.35
C PHE A 28 2.47 3.75 8.58
N VAL A 29 2.08 2.48 8.47
CA VAL A 29 1.50 1.72 9.60
C VAL A 29 2.51 1.58 10.73
N ILE A 30 3.76 1.25 10.41
CA ILE A 30 4.84 1.12 11.42
C ILE A 30 5.07 2.45 12.12
N ALA A 31 5.19 3.55 11.38
CA ALA A 31 5.38 4.88 11.95
C ALA A 31 4.23 5.25 12.89
N THR A 32 2.99 5.00 12.47
CA THR A 32 1.80 5.29 13.28
C THR A 32 1.79 4.47 14.58
N LEU A 33 2.16 3.19 14.52
CA LEU A 33 2.29 2.33 15.71
C LEU A 33 3.38 2.84 16.66
N VAL A 34 4.56 3.20 16.14
CA VAL A 34 5.67 3.72 16.94
C VAL A 34 5.29 5.05 17.59
N THR A 35 4.69 5.98 16.84
CA THR A 35 4.24 7.27 17.38
C THR A 35 3.17 7.09 18.45
N ALA A 36 2.22 6.17 18.25
CA ALA A 36 1.19 5.90 19.24
C ALA A 36 1.75 5.33 20.55
N VAL A 37 2.69 4.38 20.46
CA VAL A 37 3.38 3.84 21.65
C VAL A 37 4.23 4.90 22.34
N ALA A 38 4.94 5.72 21.57
CA ALA A 38 5.82 6.77 22.11
C ALA A 38 5.06 7.92 22.78
N THR A 39 3.86 8.25 22.32
CA THR A 39 3.07 9.39 22.83
C THR A 39 2.16 9.03 24.00
N LEU A 40 1.57 7.84 23.99
CA LEU A 40 0.52 7.45 24.95
C LEU A 40 0.77 6.09 25.63
N GLY A 41 1.90 5.43 25.35
CA GLY A 41 2.19 4.09 25.86
C GLY A 41 1.19 3.06 25.32
N VAL A 42 0.83 2.07 26.16
CA VAL A 42 -0.10 0.98 25.78
C VAL A 42 -1.51 1.52 25.46
N ALA A 43 -1.90 2.65 26.06
CA ALA A 43 -3.16 3.32 25.71
C ALA A 43 -3.17 3.83 24.26
N GLY A 44 -2.01 4.21 23.72
CA GLY A 44 -1.86 4.60 22.33
C GLY A 44 -2.13 3.46 21.34
N LEU A 45 -1.80 2.22 21.71
CA LEU A 45 -2.11 1.05 20.88
C LEU A 45 -3.63 0.88 20.69
N VAL A 46 -4.43 1.19 21.71
CA VAL A 46 -5.90 1.15 21.61
C VAL A 46 -6.41 2.19 20.61
N VAL A 47 -5.83 3.40 20.64
CA VAL A 47 -6.19 4.50 19.71
C VAL A 47 -5.86 4.16 18.25
N VAL A 48 -4.87 3.30 17.98
CA VAL A 48 -4.56 2.83 16.61
C VAL A 48 -5.38 1.60 16.23
N MET A 49 -5.60 0.67 17.17
CA MET A 49 -6.33 -0.57 16.92
C MET A 49 -7.82 -0.34 16.68
N VAL A 50 -8.44 0.64 17.34
CA VAL A 50 -9.87 0.93 17.17
C VAL A 50 -10.18 1.41 15.74
N PRO A 51 -9.50 2.43 15.17
CA PRO A 51 -9.67 2.81 13.77
C PRO A 51 -9.34 1.68 12.79
N ALA A 52 -8.30 0.87 13.07
CA ALA A 52 -7.95 -0.27 12.21
C ALA A 52 -9.05 -1.33 12.17
N ALA A 53 -9.66 -1.65 13.32
CA ALA A 53 -10.78 -2.58 13.40
C ALA A 53 -12.02 -2.04 12.66
N ILE A 54 -12.30 -0.74 12.79
CA ILE A 54 -13.39 -0.08 12.05
C ILE A 54 -13.15 -0.17 10.54
N ALA A 55 -11.93 0.13 10.07
CA ALA A 55 -11.58 0.01 8.66
C ALA A 55 -11.79 -1.42 8.13
N MET A 56 -11.43 -2.44 8.93
CA MET A 56 -11.64 -3.84 8.57
C MET A 56 -13.12 -4.20 8.50
N LEU A 57 -13.94 -3.73 9.45
CA LEU A 57 -15.39 -3.91 9.42
C LEU A 57 -16.01 -3.25 8.19
N VAL A 58 -15.59 -2.04 7.84
CA VAL A 58 -16.05 -1.34 6.63
C VAL A 58 -15.70 -2.13 5.37
N LEU A 59 -14.45 -2.62 5.27
CA LEU A 59 -14.02 -3.48 4.17
C LEU A 59 -14.87 -4.74 4.06
N LEU A 60 -15.15 -5.41 5.18
CA LEU A 60 -16.01 -6.60 5.21
C LEU A 60 -17.44 -6.26 4.79
N CYS A 61 -18.00 -5.14 5.24
CA CYS A 61 -19.32 -4.68 4.80
C CYS A 61 -19.37 -4.44 3.28
N PHE A 62 -18.33 -3.84 2.69
CA PHE A 62 -18.25 -3.67 1.24
C PHE A 62 -18.16 -4.98 0.48
N ILE A 63 -17.45 -5.98 1.02
CA ILE A 63 -17.34 -7.31 0.37
C ILE A 63 -18.65 -8.10 0.45
N VAL A 64 -19.41 -7.97 1.54
CA VAL A 64 -20.63 -8.76 1.78
C VAL A 64 -21.86 -8.15 1.11
N PHE A 65 -21.99 -6.83 1.09
CA PHE A 65 -23.19 -6.13 0.61
C PHE A 65 -23.00 -5.36 -0.70
N GLY A 66 -21.77 -5.22 -1.20
CA GLY A 66 -21.44 -4.67 -2.52
C GLY A 66 -21.22 -5.75 -3.55
#